data_AF-M6VTQ5-F1
#
_entry.id   AF-M6VTQ5-F1
#
_cell.length_a   1.000
_cell.length_b   1.000
_cell.length_c   1.000
_cell.angle_alpha   90.00
_cell.angle_beta   90.00
_cell.angle_gamma   90.00
#
_symmetry.space_group_name_H-M   'P 1'
#
loop_
_entity.id
_entity.type
_entity.pdbx_description
1 polymer ?
#
loop_
_entity_poly.entity_id
_entity_poly.type
_entity_poly.pdbx_seq_one_letter_code
_entity_poly.pdbx_strand_id
1 'polypeptide(L)'
;MQQWFLARCRVAELFPQSKTKYTDKLLSPKEKLNDLLKNHSVDSQALVIAVAALLANSADKNEKVEDHLTLLNKEVQKLEERNKSLIEKLKNTENEKDQINNILSEVKENFEKIKGKSSLAHLINKVSEEVLEHILTNPEFLSKFTNELEEDCALISIDIRRSTGLMLKEKNSHSFTMFISTLGEGLKSIILNNFGIFDKFTGDGILAFFPKFFSGEDFILHSAKTAEECHGFFRKYYDESRHLFQTVLKDIG
;
A
#
# COMPACT_ATOMS: atom_id res chain seq x y z
N MET A 1 -22.01 1.79 12.94
CA MET A 1 -22.30 0.85 11.83
C MET A 1 -20.96 0.45 11.22
N GLN A 2 -20.41 -0.69 11.63
CA GLN A 2 -19.48 -1.57 10.88
C GLN A 2 -18.93 -2.63 11.86
N GLN A 3 -19.43 -3.85 11.68
CA GLN A 3 -19.03 -5.05 12.42
C GLN A 3 -17.74 -5.61 11.82
N TRP A 4 -16.79 -5.98 12.68
CA TRP A 4 -15.62 -6.76 12.33
C TRP A 4 -16.00 -8.25 12.31
N PHE A 5 -15.94 -8.90 11.14
CA PHE A 5 -16.08 -10.36 11.03
C PHE A 5 -14.70 -10.99 10.85
N LEU A 6 -14.20 -11.61 11.92
CA LEU A 6 -13.01 -12.46 11.93
C LEU A 6 -13.43 -13.88 11.51
N ALA A 7 -13.18 -14.23 10.24
CA ALA A 7 -13.31 -15.61 9.77
C ALA A 7 -12.04 -16.40 10.12
N ARG A 8 -12.09 -17.16 11.21
CA ARG A 8 -11.10 -18.21 11.52
C ARG A 8 -11.39 -19.45 10.65
N CYS A 9 -10.54 -19.73 9.67
CA CYS A 9 -10.50 -21.03 9.01
C CYS A 9 -9.92 -22.07 9.97
N ARG A 10 -10.77 -22.98 10.48
CA ARG A 10 -10.35 -24.26 11.06
C ARG A 10 -10.36 -25.29 9.96
N VAL A 11 -9.18 -25.77 9.56
CA VAL A 11 -9.04 -27.03 8.84
C VAL A 11 -9.19 -28.13 9.90
N ALA A 12 -10.37 -28.76 9.94
CA ALA A 12 -10.60 -29.97 10.71
C ALA A 12 -10.90 -31.09 9.71
N GLU A 13 -10.16 -32.17 9.88
CA GLU A 13 -10.09 -33.37 9.05
C GLU A 13 -11.48 -33.93 8.70
N LEU A 14 -11.80 -33.95 7.40
CA LEU A 14 -12.90 -34.70 6.83
C LEU A 14 -12.32 -35.88 6.03
N PHE A 15 -11.83 -36.89 6.75
CA PHE A 15 -11.76 -38.23 6.22
C PHE A 15 -13.03 -38.97 6.65
N PRO A 16 -14.01 -39.20 5.76
CA PRO A 16 -15.03 -40.20 6.04
C PRO A 16 -14.35 -41.57 6.01
N GLN A 17 -14.13 -42.14 7.19
CA GLN A 17 -13.94 -43.58 7.36
C GLN A 17 -15.17 -44.29 6.79
N SER A 18 -15.09 -44.73 5.53
CA SER A 18 -16.09 -45.59 4.92
C SER A 18 -16.00 -46.97 5.56
N LYS A 19 -16.76 -47.15 6.64
CA LYS A 19 -17.20 -48.48 7.09
C LYS A 19 -18.20 -49.03 6.09
N THR A 20 -17.74 -49.64 5.01
CA THR A 20 -18.56 -50.59 4.25
C THR A 20 -18.46 -51.96 4.92
N LYS A 21 -19.45 -52.26 5.77
CA LYS A 21 -19.80 -53.64 6.15
C LYS A 21 -20.25 -54.36 4.88
N TYR A 22 -19.38 -55.16 4.26
CA TYR A 22 -19.82 -56.24 3.39
C TYR A 22 -20.26 -57.40 4.26
N THR A 23 -21.53 -57.40 4.63
CA THR A 23 -22.23 -58.62 5.04
C THR A 23 -22.81 -59.23 3.78
N ASP A 24 -22.06 -60.11 3.13
CA ASP A 24 -22.64 -61.17 2.31
C ASP A 24 -21.90 -62.46 2.63
N LYS A 25 -22.61 -63.37 3.29
CA LYS A 25 -22.21 -64.78 3.40
C LYS A 25 -22.20 -65.35 1.98
N LEU A 26 -21.07 -65.23 1.29
CA LEU A 26 -20.73 -66.13 0.19
C LEU A 26 -20.56 -67.52 0.81
N LEU A 27 -21.63 -68.32 0.79
CA LEU A 27 -21.56 -69.75 1.04
C LEU A 27 -20.39 -70.31 0.25
N SER A 28 -19.51 -71.02 0.94
CA SER A 28 -18.31 -71.55 0.31
C SER A 28 -18.72 -72.55 -0.78
N PRO A 29 -17.98 -72.64 -1.90
CA PRO A 29 -18.24 -73.64 -2.94
C PRO A 29 -18.34 -75.08 -2.39
N LYS A 30 -17.68 -75.36 -1.25
CA LYS A 30 -17.76 -76.65 -0.53
C LYS A 30 -19.15 -76.97 0.03
N GLU A 31 -19.93 -75.96 0.41
CA GLU A 31 -21.27 -76.16 0.99
C GLU A 31 -22.32 -76.45 -0.10
N LYS A 32 -22.21 -75.86 -1.29
CA LYS A 32 -23.08 -76.17 -2.44
C LYS A 32 -22.78 -77.53 -3.08
N LEU A 33 -21.53 -78.00 -3.02
CA LEU A 33 -21.14 -79.31 -3.58
C LEU A 33 -21.70 -80.47 -2.74
N ASN A 34 -21.78 -80.30 -1.42
CA ASN A 34 -22.28 -81.33 -0.50
C ASN A 34 -23.81 -81.55 -0.59
N ASP A 35 -24.59 -80.53 -0.98
CA ASP A 35 -26.03 -80.67 -1.20
C ASP A 35 -26.36 -81.35 -2.55
N LEU A 36 -25.52 -81.17 -3.57
CA LEU A 36 -25.67 -81.84 -4.87
C LEU A 36 -25.31 -83.34 -4.82
N LEU A 37 -24.38 -83.73 -3.94
CA LEU A 37 -23.94 -85.12 -3.79
C LEU A 37 -24.89 -86.00 -2.96
N LYS A 38 -25.88 -85.43 -2.26
CA LYS A 38 -26.75 -86.19 -1.36
C LYS A 38 -28.01 -86.79 -1.98
N ASN A 39 -28.41 -86.40 -3.20
CA ASN A 39 -29.78 -86.71 -3.66
C ASN A 39 -29.96 -87.47 -4.98
N HIS A 40 -28.94 -87.91 -5.72
CA HIS A 40 -29.17 -88.85 -6.85
C HIS A 40 -27.96 -89.76 -7.12
N SER A 41 -28.22 -90.99 -7.57
CA SER A 41 -27.21 -91.84 -8.21
C SER A 41 -26.82 -91.20 -9.55
N VAL A 42 -25.79 -90.37 -9.55
CA VAL A 42 -25.34 -89.65 -10.75
C VAL A 42 -24.22 -90.44 -11.42
N ASP A 43 -24.40 -90.68 -12.71
CA ASP A 43 -23.43 -91.28 -13.63
C ASP A 43 -22.07 -90.55 -13.56
N SER A 44 -20.98 -91.30 -13.34
CA SER A 44 -19.63 -90.76 -13.09
C SER A 44 -19.14 -89.81 -14.18
N GLN A 45 -19.64 -89.93 -15.42
CA GLN A 45 -19.29 -89.01 -16.51
C GLN A 45 -19.94 -87.62 -16.36
N ALA A 46 -21.17 -87.54 -15.85
CA ALA A 46 -21.87 -86.26 -15.66
C ALA A 46 -21.24 -85.42 -14.53
N LEU A 47 -20.74 -86.08 -13.48
CA LEU A 47 -20.03 -85.42 -12.38
C LEU A 47 -18.69 -84.83 -12.85
N VAL A 48 -17.93 -85.56 -13.67
CA VAL A 48 -16.65 -85.10 -14.22
C VAL A 48 -16.84 -83.89 -15.14
N ILE A 49 -17.88 -83.90 -15.98
CA ILE A 49 -18.21 -82.77 -16.87
C ILE A 49 -18.64 -81.54 -16.05
N ALA A 50 -19.47 -81.72 -15.02
CA ALA A 50 -19.90 -80.63 -14.15
C ALA A 50 -18.74 -79.99 -13.38
N VAL A 51 -17.81 -80.80 -12.86
CA VAL A 51 -16.60 -80.32 -12.17
C VAL A 51 -15.65 -79.63 -13.14
N ALA A 52 -15.43 -80.17 -14.33
CA ALA A 52 -14.60 -79.53 -15.36
C ALA A 52 -15.19 -78.19 -15.83
N ALA A 53 -16.51 -78.10 -16.01
CA ALA A 53 -17.19 -76.86 -16.36
C ALA A 53 -17.12 -75.81 -15.23
N LEU A 54 -17.22 -76.23 -13.96
CA LEU A 54 -17.04 -75.36 -12.80
C LEU A 54 -15.61 -74.84 -12.69
N LEU A 55 -14.61 -75.70 -12.90
CA LEU A 55 -13.20 -75.33 -12.90
C LEU A 55 -12.88 -74.35 -14.04
N ALA A 56 -13.37 -74.60 -15.25
CA ALA A 56 -13.22 -73.69 -16.39
C ALA A 56 -13.87 -72.32 -16.14
N ASN A 57 -15.07 -72.28 -15.57
CA ASN A 57 -15.73 -71.02 -15.20
C ASN A 57 -15.01 -70.26 -14.07
N SER A 58 -14.36 -70.97 -13.14
CA SER A 58 -13.58 -70.35 -12.08
C SER A 58 -12.26 -69.77 -12.59
N ALA A 59 -11.64 -70.41 -13.58
CA ALA A 59 -10.44 -69.92 -14.24
C ALA A 59 -10.72 -68.67 -15.09
N ASP A 60 -11.78 -68.66 -15.91
CA ASP A 60 -12.19 -67.49 -16.71
C ASP A 60 -12.58 -66.27 -15.85
N LYS A 61 -13.15 -66.51 -14.66
CA LYS A 61 -13.43 -65.45 -13.69
C LYS A 61 -12.17 -64.89 -13.04
N ASN A 62 -11.18 -65.72 -12.73
CA ASN A 62 -9.92 -65.25 -12.16
C ASN A 62 -9.12 -64.42 -13.17
N GLU A 63 -9.09 -64.83 -14.43
CA GLU A 63 -8.40 -64.10 -15.50
C GLU A 63 -9.01 -62.69 -15.72
N LYS A 64 -10.34 -62.58 -15.76
CA LYS A 64 -11.04 -61.28 -15.83
C LYS A 64 -10.80 -60.37 -14.62
N VAL A 65 -10.65 -60.94 -13.43
CA VAL A 65 -10.35 -60.18 -12.21
C VAL A 65 -8.91 -59.67 -12.25
N GLU A 66 -7.98 -60.46 -12.78
CA GLU A 66 -6.56 -60.10 -12.92
C GLU A 66 -6.35 -58.99 -13.96
N ASP A 67 -7.11 -59.02 -15.07
CA ASP A 67 -7.17 -57.94 -16.05
C ASP A 67 -7.74 -56.64 -15.46
N HIS A 68 -8.78 -56.71 -14.62
CA HIS A 68 -9.31 -55.55 -13.94
C HIS A 68 -8.34 -55.00 -12.88
N LEU A 69 -7.62 -55.85 -12.16
CA LEU A 69 -6.59 -55.43 -11.21
C LEU A 69 -5.42 -54.72 -11.90
N THR A 70 -4.97 -55.23 -13.05
CA THR A 70 -3.89 -54.58 -13.82
C THR A 70 -4.34 -53.25 -14.43
N LEU A 71 -5.59 -53.13 -14.88
CA LEU A 71 -6.15 -51.87 -15.36
C LEU A 71 -6.28 -50.85 -14.22
N LEU A 72 -6.78 -51.28 -13.06
CA LEU A 72 -6.94 -50.44 -11.88
C LEU A 72 -5.58 -49.93 -11.37
N ASN A 73 -4.57 -50.80 -11.33
CA ASN A 73 -3.21 -50.40 -10.93
C ASN A 73 -2.58 -49.39 -11.89
N LYS A 74 -2.82 -49.51 -13.20
CA LYS A 74 -2.38 -48.50 -14.19
C LYS A 74 -3.08 -47.16 -13.98
N GLU A 75 -4.34 -47.17 -13.58
CA GLU A 75 -5.11 -45.95 -13.32
C GLU A 75 -4.69 -45.28 -12.01
N VAL A 76 -4.44 -46.06 -10.96
CA VAL A 76 -3.84 -45.60 -9.70
C VAL A 76 -2.48 -44.94 -9.97
N GLN A 77 -1.61 -45.59 -10.75
CA GLN A 77 -0.30 -45.04 -11.09
C GLN A 77 -0.40 -43.71 -11.85
N LYS A 78 -1.32 -43.59 -12.81
CA LYS A 78 -1.57 -42.32 -13.52
C LYS A 78 -2.08 -41.22 -12.59
N LEU A 79 -2.95 -41.55 -11.64
CA LEU A 79 -3.48 -40.59 -10.67
C LEU A 79 -2.39 -40.12 -9.70
N GLU A 80 -1.49 -41.01 -9.28
CA GLU A 80 -0.35 -40.68 -8.44
C GLU A 80 0.63 -39.72 -9.13
N GLU A 81 0.98 -39.99 -10.39
CA GLU A 81 1.82 -39.09 -11.20
C GLU A 81 1.17 -37.71 -11.37
N ARG A 82 -0.13 -37.68 -11.65
CA ARG A 82 -0.88 -36.43 -11.78
C ARG A 82 -0.90 -35.64 -10.47
N ASN A 83 -1.14 -36.30 -9.34
CA ASN A 83 -1.10 -35.67 -8.02
C ASN A 83 0.28 -35.10 -7.70
N LYS A 84 1.36 -35.83 -8.02
CA LYS A 84 2.73 -35.33 -7.84
C LYS A 84 2.97 -34.04 -8.63
N SER A 85 2.52 -34.00 -9.89
CA SER A 85 2.63 -32.80 -10.74
C SER A 85 1.79 -31.62 -10.22
N LEU A 86 0.62 -31.88 -9.63
CA LEU A 86 -0.25 -30.86 -9.06
C LEU A 86 0.33 -30.29 -7.76
N ILE A 87 0.93 -31.14 -6.92
CA ILE A 87 1.63 -30.71 -5.69
C ILE A 87 2.80 -29.79 -6.03
N GLU A 88 3.57 -30.12 -7.07
CA GLU A 88 4.69 -29.28 -7.52
C GLU A 88 4.23 -27.93 -8.06
N LYS A 89 3.14 -27.91 -8.86
CA LYS A 89 2.50 -26.66 -9.32
C LYS A 89 2.00 -25.81 -8.15
N LEU A 90 1.33 -26.42 -7.16
CA LEU A 90 0.85 -25.71 -5.97
C LEU A 90 2.00 -25.06 -5.20
N LYS A 91 3.11 -25.77 -5.02
CA LYS A 91 4.30 -25.26 -4.33
C LYS A 91 4.93 -24.07 -5.04
N ASN A 92 4.97 -24.09 -6.37
CA ASN A 92 5.48 -22.97 -7.16
C ASN A 92 4.57 -21.73 -7.06
N THR A 93 3.25 -21.93 -7.14
CA THR A 93 2.28 -20.83 -6.97
C THR A 93 2.31 -20.23 -5.56
N GLU A 94 2.58 -21.04 -4.54
CA GLU A 94 2.75 -20.57 -3.16
C GLU A 94 3.98 -19.68 -3.01
N ASN A 95 5.12 -20.08 -3.58
CA ASN A 95 6.33 -19.25 -3.63
C ASN A 95 6.12 -17.92 -4.38
N GLU A 96 5.42 -17.94 -5.51
CA GLU A 96 5.06 -16.72 -6.26
C GLU A 96 4.19 -15.78 -5.42
N LYS A 97 3.24 -16.33 -4.66
CA LYS A 97 2.36 -15.56 -3.78
C LYS A 97 3.15 -14.88 -2.65
N ASP A 98 4.13 -15.56 -2.08
CA ASP A 98 5.02 -14.99 -1.06
C ASP A 98 5.89 -13.87 -1.61
N GLN A 99 6.41 -14.03 -2.84
CA GLN A 99 7.14 -12.95 -3.52
C GLN A 99 6.24 -11.74 -3.81
N ILE A 100 5.02 -11.96 -4.29
CA ILE A 100 4.05 -10.89 -4.54
C ILE A 100 3.70 -10.16 -3.24
N ASN A 101 3.54 -10.86 -2.13
CA ASN A 101 3.25 -10.25 -0.83
C ASN A 101 4.40 -9.37 -0.33
N ASN A 102 5.65 -9.80 -0.52
CA ASN A 102 6.84 -8.99 -0.20
C ASN A 102 6.95 -7.74 -1.09
N ILE A 103 6.67 -7.86 -2.39
CA ILE A 103 6.63 -6.70 -3.28
C ILE A 103 5.51 -5.74 -2.86
N LEU A 104 4.34 -6.27 -2.48
CA LEU A 104 3.22 -5.46 -1.99
C LEU A 104 3.54 -4.71 -0.70
N SER A 105 4.29 -5.30 0.23
CA SER A 105 4.71 -4.61 1.45
C SER A 105 5.71 -3.49 1.14
N GLU A 106 6.69 -3.76 0.28
CA GLU A 106 7.68 -2.77 -0.16
C GLU A 106 7.05 -1.61 -0.95
N VAL A 107 6.12 -1.91 -1.87
CA VAL A 107 5.36 -0.90 -2.62
C VAL A 107 4.52 -0.05 -1.67
N LYS A 108 3.85 -0.63 -0.67
CA LYS A 108 3.09 0.14 0.34
C LYS A 108 3.99 1.04 1.15
N GLU A 109 5.14 0.55 1.61
CA GLU A 109 6.10 1.35 2.36
C GLU A 109 6.64 2.53 1.51
N ASN A 110 6.96 2.27 0.24
CA ASN A 110 7.38 3.30 -0.69
C ASN A 110 6.26 4.30 -0.97
N PHE A 111 5.01 3.85 -1.06
CA PHE A 111 3.85 4.73 -1.25
C PHE A 111 3.64 5.67 -0.06
N GLU A 112 3.77 5.17 1.17
CA GLU A 112 3.71 6.01 2.37
C GLU A 112 4.87 7.01 2.44
N LYS A 113 6.11 6.57 2.11
CA LYS A 113 7.27 7.47 1.99
C LYS A 113 7.05 8.56 0.92
N ILE A 114 6.50 8.21 -0.24
CA ILE A 114 6.21 9.15 -1.33
C ILE A 114 5.09 10.11 -0.94
N LYS A 115 4.02 9.62 -0.31
CA LYS A 115 2.91 10.44 0.17
C LYS A 115 3.37 11.45 1.22
N GLY A 116 4.20 11.02 2.17
CA GLY A 116 4.85 11.91 3.13
C GLY A 116 5.68 13.00 2.45
N LYS A 117 6.54 12.62 1.49
CA LYS A 117 7.37 13.58 0.73
C LYS A 117 6.55 14.52 -0.17
N SER A 118 5.49 14.03 -0.79
CA SER A 118 4.61 14.84 -1.64
C SER A 118 3.81 15.85 -0.81
N SER A 119 3.43 15.49 0.41
CA SER A 119 2.78 16.42 1.33
C SER A 119 3.71 17.54 1.76
N LEU A 120 5.02 17.36 1.72
CA LEU A 120 6.01 18.35 2.15
C LEU A 120 6.38 19.39 1.08
N ALA A 121 5.99 19.16 -0.18
CA ALA A 121 6.35 20.02 -1.30
C ALA A 121 5.89 21.48 -1.09
N HIS A 122 4.76 21.68 -0.42
CA HIS A 122 4.24 23.03 -0.14
C HIS A 122 5.02 23.77 0.94
N LEU A 123 5.82 23.10 1.76
CA LEU A 123 6.63 23.72 2.82
C LEU A 123 7.99 24.18 2.33
N ILE A 124 8.53 23.59 1.25
CA ILE A 124 9.88 23.85 0.73
C ILE A 124 10.13 25.36 0.53
N ASN A 125 9.13 26.09 0.05
CA ASN A 125 9.25 27.53 -0.21
C ASN A 125 8.78 28.42 0.94
N LYS A 126 8.30 27.83 2.03
CA LYS A 126 7.67 28.55 3.16
C LYS A 126 8.55 28.63 4.40
N VAL A 127 9.54 27.75 4.52
CA VAL A 127 10.47 27.69 5.66
C VAL A 127 11.92 27.79 5.20
N SER A 128 12.85 28.01 6.12
CA SER A 128 14.30 27.96 5.80
C SER A 128 14.76 26.53 5.52
N GLU A 129 15.89 26.39 4.83
CA GLU A 129 16.46 25.09 4.46
C GLU A 129 16.82 24.24 5.69
N GLU A 130 17.45 24.85 6.70
CA GLU A 130 17.78 24.20 7.98
C GLU A 130 16.54 23.61 8.67
N VAL A 131 15.44 24.35 8.63
CA VAL A 131 14.17 23.93 9.21
C VAL A 131 13.53 22.81 8.40
N LEU A 132 13.66 22.85 7.07
CA LEU A 132 13.15 21.78 6.20
C LEU A 132 13.84 20.45 6.51
N GLU A 133 15.16 20.46 6.73
CA GLU A 133 15.90 19.27 7.19
C GLU A 133 15.40 18.76 8.53
N HIS A 134 15.13 19.66 9.47
CA HIS A 134 14.56 19.30 10.78
C HIS A 134 13.14 18.69 10.65
N ILE A 135 12.29 19.24 9.78
CA ILE A 135 10.96 18.69 9.49
C ILE A 135 11.06 17.28 8.89
N LEU A 136 12.01 17.05 7.97
CA LEU A 136 12.21 15.76 7.32
C LEU A 136 12.73 14.68 8.26
N THR A 137 13.50 15.06 9.27
CA THR A 137 14.13 14.14 10.23
C THR A 137 13.27 13.90 11.47
N ASN A 138 12.31 14.78 11.78
CA ASN A 138 11.48 14.72 12.97
C ASN A 138 9.97 14.57 12.63
N PRO A 139 9.42 13.34 12.65
CA PRO A 139 8.01 13.08 12.35
C PRO A 139 7.03 13.79 13.31
N GLU A 140 7.41 13.98 14.56
CA GLU A 140 6.58 14.68 15.54
C GLU A 140 6.45 16.16 15.18
N PHE A 141 7.56 16.79 14.77
CA PHE A 141 7.56 18.17 14.31
C PHE A 141 6.74 18.36 13.03
N LEU A 142 6.86 17.44 12.07
CA LEU A 142 6.03 17.43 10.86
C LEU A 142 4.53 17.39 11.18
N SER A 143 4.12 16.57 12.16
CA SER A 143 2.71 16.43 12.52
C SER A 143 2.07 17.76 12.95
N LYS A 144 2.86 18.71 13.46
CA LYS A 144 2.39 20.06 13.85
C LYS A 144 2.03 20.95 12.65
N PHE A 145 2.51 20.64 11.46
CA PHE A 145 2.14 21.36 10.22
C PHE A 145 0.91 20.78 9.54
N THR A 146 0.64 19.49 9.75
CA THR A 146 -0.44 18.77 9.05
C THR A 146 -1.71 18.67 9.87
N ASN A 147 -1.59 18.66 11.20
CA ASN A 147 -2.73 18.57 12.09
C ASN A 147 -3.26 19.96 12.41
N GLU A 148 -4.59 20.10 12.43
CA GLU A 148 -5.27 21.30 12.93
C GLU A 148 -5.13 21.32 14.46
N LEU A 149 -4.03 21.90 14.93
CA LEU A 149 -3.80 22.18 16.35
C LEU A 149 -4.08 23.66 16.60
N GLU A 150 -4.86 23.95 17.65
CA GLU A 150 -4.98 25.30 18.17
C GLU A 150 -3.67 25.67 18.86
N GLU A 151 -2.95 26.62 18.28
CA GLU A 151 -1.64 27.09 18.74
C GLU A 151 -1.60 28.62 18.71
N ASP A 152 -0.90 29.20 19.69
CA ASP A 152 -0.64 30.63 19.69
C ASP A 152 0.19 31.00 18.47
N CYS A 153 -0.24 32.05 17.75
CA CYS A 153 0.40 32.46 16.50
C CYS A 153 0.30 33.96 16.31
N ALA A 154 1.43 34.59 15.96
CA ALA A 154 1.43 35.95 15.46
C ALA A 154 1.32 35.96 13.93
N LEU A 155 0.46 36.82 13.41
CA LEU A 155 0.28 37.03 11.98
C LEU A 155 0.87 38.38 11.58
N ILE A 156 1.68 38.39 10.52
CA ILE A 156 2.10 39.65 9.90
C ILE A 156 1.50 39.74 8.51
N SER A 157 0.86 40.89 8.25
CA SER A 157 0.45 41.33 6.93
C SER A 157 1.21 42.60 6.60
N ILE A 158 2.00 42.57 5.54
CA ILE A 158 2.77 43.71 5.02
C ILE A 158 2.14 44.12 3.69
N ASP A 159 2.00 45.42 3.44
CA ASP A 159 1.47 45.94 2.18
C ASP A 159 2.24 47.20 1.74
N ILE A 160 2.55 47.29 0.44
CA ILE A 160 3.27 48.45 -0.12
C ILE A 160 2.28 49.59 -0.28
N ARG A 161 2.43 50.61 0.56
CA ARG A 161 1.61 51.81 0.48
C ARG A 161 1.71 52.46 -0.90
N ARG A 162 0.54 52.70 -1.53
CA ARG A 162 0.43 53.29 -2.89
C ARG A 162 1.10 52.45 -3.98
N SER A 163 1.08 51.11 -3.85
CA SER A 163 1.58 50.16 -4.86
C SER A 163 1.15 50.49 -6.30
N THR A 164 -0.13 50.80 -6.53
CA THR A 164 -0.63 51.20 -7.86
C THR A 164 0.03 52.49 -8.36
N GLY A 165 0.22 53.46 -7.47
CA GLY A 165 0.91 54.70 -7.80
C GLY A 165 2.38 54.45 -8.15
N LEU A 166 3.04 53.57 -7.40
CA LEU A 166 4.41 53.17 -7.65
C LEU A 166 4.56 52.50 -9.04
N MET A 167 3.66 51.57 -9.35
CA MET A 167 3.59 50.89 -10.65
C MET A 167 3.42 51.88 -11.81
N LEU A 168 2.49 52.84 -11.69
CA LEU A 168 2.23 53.83 -12.75
C LEU A 168 3.36 54.84 -12.96
N LYS A 169 4.30 54.94 -12.01
CA LYS A 169 5.47 55.83 -12.11
C LYS A 169 6.72 55.11 -12.59
N GLU A 170 6.65 53.81 -12.83
CA GLU A 170 7.79 53.05 -13.31
C GLU A 170 7.99 53.25 -14.84
N LYS A 171 9.23 53.06 -15.32
CA LYS A 171 9.61 53.31 -16.72
C LYS A 171 9.02 52.32 -17.72
N ASN A 172 9.00 51.03 -17.40
CA ASN A 172 8.40 49.96 -18.18
C ASN A 172 8.05 48.73 -17.32
N SER A 173 6.92 48.07 -17.62
CA SER A 173 6.39 46.93 -16.84
C SER A 173 7.43 45.86 -16.43
N HIS A 174 8.45 45.63 -17.25
CA HIS A 174 9.53 44.70 -16.93
C HIS A 174 10.37 45.15 -15.72
N SER A 175 10.80 46.41 -15.63
CA SER A 175 11.56 46.88 -14.46
C SER A 175 10.72 46.91 -13.18
N PHE A 176 9.41 47.19 -13.27
CA PHE A 176 8.52 47.07 -12.11
C PHE A 176 8.43 45.62 -11.61
N THR A 177 8.31 44.67 -12.55
CA THR A 177 8.30 43.24 -12.23
C THR A 177 9.60 42.82 -11.53
N MET A 178 10.76 43.24 -12.04
CA MET A 178 12.05 42.95 -11.41
C MET A 178 12.18 43.57 -10.02
N PHE A 179 11.71 44.82 -9.85
CA PHE A 179 11.69 45.49 -8.55
C PHE A 179 10.84 44.73 -7.53
N ILE A 180 9.60 44.38 -7.91
CA ILE A 180 8.66 43.68 -7.05
C ILE A 180 9.14 42.26 -6.70
N SER A 181 9.70 41.51 -7.67
CA SER A 181 10.24 40.17 -7.42
C SER A 181 11.42 40.21 -6.44
N THR A 182 12.37 41.11 -6.65
CA THR A 182 13.55 41.25 -5.78
C THR A 182 13.15 41.71 -4.38
N LEU A 183 12.19 42.64 -4.29
CA LEU A 183 11.63 43.07 -3.01
C LEU A 183 10.97 41.88 -2.30
N GLY A 184 10.15 41.09 -3.00
CA GLY A 184 9.51 39.90 -2.45
C GLY A 184 10.50 38.87 -1.92
N GLU A 185 11.58 38.60 -2.66
CA GLU A 185 12.66 37.70 -2.23
C GLU A 185 13.38 38.20 -0.98
N GLY A 186 13.71 39.50 -0.92
CA GLY A 186 14.36 40.10 0.23
C GLY A 186 13.47 40.09 1.49
N LEU A 187 12.19 40.44 1.35
CA LEU A 187 11.24 40.38 2.45
C LEU A 187 11.01 38.92 2.92
N LYS A 188 10.91 37.97 1.99
CA LYS A 188 10.85 36.55 2.32
C LYS A 188 12.07 36.11 3.13
N SER A 189 13.28 36.50 2.71
CA SER A 189 14.52 36.17 3.44
C SER A 189 14.49 36.66 4.89
N ILE A 190 14.04 37.91 5.11
CA ILE A 190 13.89 38.47 6.47
C ILE A 190 12.91 37.67 7.32
N ILE A 191 11.77 37.27 6.76
CA ILE A 191 10.77 36.44 7.46
C ILE A 191 11.38 35.11 7.88
N LEU A 192 12.06 34.41 6.95
CA LEU A 192 12.67 33.11 7.23
C LEU A 192 13.79 33.22 8.29
N ASN A 193 14.61 34.26 8.22
CA ASN A 193 15.72 34.49 9.16
C ASN A 193 15.25 34.83 10.58
N ASN A 194 14.01 35.29 10.73
CA ASN A 194 13.39 35.55 12.03
C ASN A 194 12.45 34.43 12.47
N PHE A 195 12.64 33.21 11.97
CA PHE A 195 11.83 32.04 12.32
C PHE A 195 10.34 32.21 12.01
N GLY A 196 10.03 32.89 10.90
CA GLY A 196 8.68 32.98 10.35
C GLY A 196 8.43 31.95 9.26
N ILE A 197 7.16 31.58 9.10
CA ILE A 197 6.65 30.77 7.99
C ILE A 197 6.07 31.73 6.95
N PHE A 198 6.70 31.79 5.77
CA PHE A 198 6.20 32.56 4.64
C PHE A 198 5.00 31.87 4.01
N ASP A 199 3.87 32.55 3.80
CA ASP A 199 2.70 31.95 3.15
C ASP A 199 2.64 32.25 1.67
N LYS A 200 2.46 33.54 1.35
CA LYS A 200 2.28 34.00 -0.03
C LYS A 200 2.65 35.46 -0.18
N PHE A 201 3.01 35.78 -1.42
CA PHE A 201 3.12 37.13 -1.93
C PHE A 201 1.94 37.42 -2.84
N THR A 202 1.25 38.53 -2.63
CA THR A 202 0.06 38.94 -3.40
C THR A 202 0.34 40.04 -4.42
N GLY A 203 1.62 40.33 -4.69
CA GLY A 203 2.07 41.34 -5.65
C GLY A 203 2.55 42.63 -4.98
N ASP A 204 1.76 43.17 -4.06
CA ASP A 204 2.12 44.32 -3.22
C ASP A 204 2.08 44.01 -1.72
N GLY A 205 1.56 42.84 -1.34
CA GLY A 205 1.50 42.41 0.04
C GLY A 205 2.13 41.06 0.32
N ILE A 206 2.49 40.83 1.58
CA ILE A 206 3.01 39.56 2.11
C ILE A 206 2.18 39.14 3.30
N LEU A 207 1.92 37.82 3.37
CA LEU A 207 1.39 37.17 4.55
C LEU A 207 2.42 36.18 5.11
N ALA A 208 2.64 36.25 6.42
CA ALA A 208 3.54 35.34 7.13
C ALA A 208 3.02 35.04 8.55
N PHE A 209 3.36 33.85 9.03
CA PHE A 209 2.91 33.31 10.32
C PHE A 209 4.10 33.04 11.23
N PHE A 210 3.91 33.27 12.52
CA PHE A 210 4.89 32.99 13.58
C PHE A 210 4.19 32.15 14.66
N PRO A 211 3.92 30.86 14.40
CA PRO A 211 3.31 30.01 15.39
C PRO A 211 4.33 29.66 16.48
N LYS A 212 3.87 29.63 17.73
CA LYS A 212 4.71 29.40 18.90
C LYS A 212 5.52 28.10 18.83
N PHE A 213 4.95 27.03 18.28
CA PHE A 213 5.67 25.76 18.12
C PHE A 213 6.88 25.84 17.17
N PHE A 214 6.89 26.83 16.27
CA PHE A 214 7.90 27.01 15.24
C PHE A 214 8.88 28.13 15.60
N SER A 215 8.34 29.28 15.97
CA SER A 215 9.09 30.50 16.29
C SER A 215 9.53 30.56 17.76
N GLY A 216 9.10 29.60 18.60
CA GLY A 216 9.41 29.56 20.03
C GLY A 216 8.53 30.48 20.89
N GLU A 217 8.88 30.58 22.17
CA GLU A 217 8.15 31.42 23.15
C GLU A 217 8.17 32.91 22.78
N ASP A 218 9.21 33.36 22.10
CA ASP A 218 9.40 34.75 21.67
C ASP A 218 8.77 35.04 20.30
N PHE A 219 7.80 34.24 19.84
CA PHE A 219 7.18 34.38 18.51
C PHE A 219 6.63 35.79 18.23
N ILE A 220 6.11 36.48 19.25
CA ILE A 220 5.66 37.87 19.15
C ILE A 220 6.84 38.80 18.88
N LEU A 221 7.95 38.64 19.60
CA LEU A 221 9.16 39.46 19.42
C LEU A 221 9.78 39.23 18.05
N HIS A 222 9.86 37.97 17.61
CA HIS A 222 10.28 37.62 16.25
C HIS A 222 9.41 38.29 15.18
N SER A 223 8.09 38.31 15.39
CA SER A 223 7.19 38.98 14.46
C SER A 223 7.39 40.50 14.41
N ALA A 224 7.57 41.16 15.57
CA ALA A 224 7.79 42.59 15.66
C ALA A 224 9.14 43.00 15.04
N LYS A 225 10.20 42.23 15.32
CA LYS A 225 11.52 42.40 14.71
C LYS A 225 11.47 42.24 13.19
N THR A 226 10.76 41.23 12.70
CA THR A 226 10.53 41.02 11.26
C THR A 226 9.90 42.26 10.62
N ALA A 227 8.87 42.83 11.23
CA ALA A 227 8.21 44.02 10.70
C ALA A 227 9.17 45.23 10.61
N GLU A 228 9.99 45.46 11.65
CA GLU A 228 10.98 46.53 11.64
C GLU A 228 12.04 46.33 10.55
N GLU A 229 12.59 45.12 10.43
CA GLU A 229 13.60 44.79 9.42
C GLU A 229 13.04 44.90 8.00
N CYS A 230 11.80 44.47 7.77
CA CYS A 230 11.10 44.63 6.50
C CYS A 230 10.96 46.11 6.10
N HIS A 231 10.56 46.99 7.03
CA HIS A 231 10.52 48.44 6.76
C HIS A 231 11.90 49.02 6.49
N GLY A 232 12.94 48.58 7.21
CA GLY A 232 14.33 48.96 6.97
C GLY A 232 14.79 48.57 5.57
N PHE A 233 14.53 47.32 5.18
CA PHE A 233 14.88 46.78 3.88
C PHE A 233 14.14 47.47 2.74
N PHE A 234 12.83 47.67 2.85
CA PHE A 234 12.04 48.37 1.83
C PHE A 234 12.59 49.78 1.57
N ARG A 235 12.86 50.55 2.63
CA ARG A 235 13.40 51.92 2.50
C ARG A 235 14.74 51.92 1.75
N LYS A 236 15.66 51.05 2.16
CA LYS A 236 16.97 50.92 1.51
C LYS A 236 16.83 50.52 0.05
N TYR A 237 16.07 49.45 -0.22
CA TYR A 237 15.93 48.91 -1.57
C TYR A 237 15.18 49.87 -2.50
N TYR A 238 14.16 50.56 -2.00
CA TYR A 238 13.45 51.60 -2.76
C TYR A 238 14.40 52.73 -3.15
N ASP A 239 15.23 53.20 -2.20
CA ASP A 239 16.19 54.27 -2.43
C ASP A 239 17.25 53.91 -3.49
N GLU A 240 17.78 52.69 -3.43
CA GLU A 240 18.70 52.14 -4.43
C GLU A 240 18.02 51.99 -5.81
N SER A 241 16.73 51.67 -5.81
CA SER A 241 15.93 51.40 -7.02
C SER A 241 15.25 52.64 -7.62
N ARG A 242 15.47 53.84 -7.06
CA ARG A 242 14.84 55.09 -7.55
C ARG A 242 15.06 55.33 -9.04
N HIS A 243 16.18 54.87 -9.58
CA HIS A 243 16.53 54.97 -11.01
C HIS A 243 15.59 54.19 -11.94
N LEU A 244 14.80 53.24 -11.42
CA LEU A 244 13.79 52.49 -12.18
C LEU A 244 12.50 53.29 -12.41
N PHE A 245 12.28 54.38 -11.67
CA PHE A 245 11.06 55.17 -11.71
C PHE A 245 11.23 56.47 -12.51
N GLN A 246 10.19 56.86 -13.25
CA GLN A 246 10.09 58.16 -13.93
C GLN A 246 9.85 59.30 -12.94
N THR A 247 9.13 59.02 -11.85
CA THR A 247 8.89 59.97 -10.75
C THR A 247 9.07 59.24 -9.44
N VAL A 248 9.95 59.76 -8.58
CA VAL A 248 10.15 59.23 -7.23
C VAL A 248 9.02 59.73 -6.33
N LEU A 249 8.35 58.81 -5.64
CA LEU A 249 7.29 59.12 -4.68
C LEU A 249 7.91 59.41 -3.31
N LYS A 250 7.44 60.46 -2.66
CA LYS A 250 7.70 60.70 -1.23
C LYS A 250 6.66 59.94 -0.39
N ASP A 251 7.04 59.61 0.84
CA ASP A 251 6.20 58.92 1.83
C ASP A 251 5.66 57.57 1.33
N ILE A 252 6.58 56.75 0.82
CA ILE A 252 6.32 55.37 0.41
C ILE A 252 7.04 54.41 1.37
N GLY A 253 6.34 53.37 1.79
CA GLY A 253 6.78 52.42 2.81
C GLY A 253 5.72 52.15 3.87
#